data_AF-A0A923I4N3-F1
#
_entry.id   AF-A0A923I4N3-F1
#
_cell.length_a   1.000
_cell.length_b   1.000
_cell.length_c   1.000
_cell.angle_alpha   90.00
_cell.angle_beta   90.00
_cell.angle_gamma   90.00
#
_symmetry.space_group_name_H-M   'P 1'
#
loop_
_entity.id
_entity.type
_entity.pdbx_description
1 polymer ?
#
loop_
_entity_poly.entity_id
_entity_poly.type
_entity_poly.pdbx_seq_one_letter_code
_entity_poly.pdbx_strand_id
1 'polypeptide(L)'
;MKTVLILEHTEEVFDKLTCDVCGTESHWDENWSNNEHEKVITTISLEEEDSRASGGNSKLTQYHICPACFKTQLTQWLESHRKAEPTVTTSVW
;
A
#
# COMPACT_ATOMS: atom_id res chain seq x y z
N MET A 1 39.47 -20.27 19.13
CA MET A 1 37.99 -20.36 19.24
C MET A 1 37.54 -19.31 20.24
N LYS A 2 36.65 -18.40 19.86
CA LYS A 2 36.21 -17.29 20.72
C LYS A 2 34.70 -17.36 20.85
N THR A 3 34.22 -17.50 22.08
CA THR A 3 32.79 -17.51 22.40
C THR A 3 32.35 -16.07 22.61
N VAL A 4 31.31 -15.64 21.91
CA VAL A 4 30.73 -14.29 22.03
C VAL A 4 29.28 -14.46 22.46
N LEU A 5 28.91 -13.78 23.54
CA LEU A 5 27.54 -13.80 24.06
C LEU A 5 26.71 -12.82 23.21
N ILE A 6 25.73 -13.33 22.46
CA ILE A 6 24.77 -12.51 21.74
C ILE A 6 23.52 -12.46 22.62
N LEU A 7 23.19 -11.25 23.10
CA LEU A 7 21.97 -11.00 23.88
C LEU A 7 20.73 -11.20 23.00
N GLU A 8 19.60 -11.53 23.61
CA GLU A 8 18.31 -11.60 22.93
C GLU A 8 18.03 -10.27 22.20
N HIS A 9 17.78 -10.35 20.89
CA HIS A 9 17.47 -9.20 20.04
C HIS A 9 16.03 -9.34 19.55
N THR A 10 15.23 -8.29 19.72
CA THR A 10 13.87 -8.19 19.19
C THR A 10 13.89 -7.20 18.03
N GLU A 11 13.48 -7.67 16.85
CA GLU A 11 13.27 -6.83 15.66
C GLU A 11 11.76 -6.72 15.41
N GLU A 12 11.28 -5.49 15.18
CA GLU A 12 9.94 -5.28 14.63
C GLU A 12 10.04 -5.46 13.12
N VAL A 13 9.44 -6.54 12.60
CA VAL A 13 9.41 -6.84 11.17
C VAL A 13 8.01 -6.56 10.66
N PHE A 14 7.91 -5.82 9.55
CA PHE A 14 6.64 -5.65 8.86
C PHE A 14 6.27 -6.98 8.19
N ASP A 15 5.29 -7.68 8.77
CA ASP A 15 4.96 -9.05 8.37
C ASP A 15 4.26 -9.09 7.01
N LYS A 16 3.17 -8.32 6.87
CA LYS A 16 2.28 -8.35 5.71
C LYS A 16 1.27 -7.22 5.73
N LEU A 17 0.82 -6.82 4.55
CA LEU A 17 -0.38 -6.02 4.36
C LEU A 17 -1.62 -6.88 4.43
N THR A 18 -2.68 -6.36 5.04
CA THR A 18 -4.02 -6.94 4.98
C THR A 18 -4.91 -6.02 4.16
N CYS A 19 -5.68 -6.58 3.23
CA CYS A 19 -6.66 -5.83 2.46
C CYS A 19 -7.84 -5.43 3.36
N ASP A 20 -8.07 -4.14 3.53
CA ASP A 20 -9.16 -3.58 4.34
C ASP A 20 -10.57 -3.89 3.79
N VAL A 21 -10.64 -4.34 2.54
CA VAL A 21 -11.91 -4.68 1.86
C VAL A 21 -12.29 -6.15 2.06
N CYS A 22 -11.34 -7.07 1.88
CA CYS A 22 -11.61 -8.51 1.84
C CYS A 22 -10.79 -9.37 2.81
N GLY A 23 -9.88 -8.77 3.57
CA GLY A 23 -9.02 -9.45 4.54
C GLY A 23 -7.89 -10.30 3.94
N THR A 24 -7.69 -10.27 2.61
CA THR A 24 -6.58 -11.00 1.99
C THR A 24 -5.25 -10.39 2.37
N GLU A 25 -4.29 -11.23 2.72
CA GLU A 25 -2.94 -10.82 3.11
C GLU A 25 -2.00 -10.81 1.90
N SER A 26 -1.04 -9.88 1.89
CA SER A 26 0.07 -9.90 0.93
C SER A 26 1.03 -11.03 1.28
N HIS A 27 1.76 -11.49 0.26
CA HIS A 27 2.73 -12.57 0.42
C HIS A 27 4.05 -12.10 1.06
N TRP A 28 4.31 -10.79 0.96
CA TRP A 28 5.48 -10.08 1.46
C TRP A 28 5.02 -8.76 2.09
N ASP A 29 5.93 -7.81 2.27
CA ASP A 29 5.69 -6.41 2.64
C ASP A 29 4.67 -5.68 1.72
N GLU A 30 4.95 -4.48 1.21
CA GLU A 30 4.02 -3.72 0.36
C GLU A 30 3.74 -4.33 -1.04
N ASN A 31 4.24 -5.53 -1.32
CA ASN A 31 4.09 -6.20 -2.62
C ASN A 31 2.99 -7.27 -2.59
N TRP A 32 1.93 -7.02 -3.37
CA TRP A 32 0.84 -7.96 -3.58
C TRP A 32 1.13 -9.05 -4.61
N SER A 33 2.29 -9.01 -5.28
CA SER A 33 2.66 -10.08 -6.22
C SER A 33 3.16 -11.32 -5.48
N ASN A 34 2.82 -12.48 -6.03
CA ASN A 34 3.35 -13.77 -5.60
C ASN A 34 4.65 -14.16 -6.35
N ASN A 35 5.08 -13.36 -7.33
CA ASN A 35 6.27 -13.62 -8.13
C ASN A 35 7.43 -12.71 -7.67
N GLU A 36 8.60 -13.29 -7.43
CA GLU A 36 9.81 -12.60 -6.95
C GLU A 36 10.32 -11.51 -7.91
N HIS A 37 9.97 -11.60 -9.20
CA HIS A 37 10.37 -10.64 -10.22
C HIS A 37 9.28 -9.64 -10.59
N GLU A 38 8.16 -9.64 -9.87
CA GLU A 38 7.04 -8.74 -10.12
C GLU A 38 6.75 -7.87 -8.90
N LYS A 39 6.36 -6.63 -9.18
CA LYS A 39 5.94 -5.68 -8.16
C LYS A 39 4.51 -5.25 -8.46
N VAL A 40 3.59 -5.53 -7.55
CA VAL A 40 2.22 -5.04 -7.61
C VAL A 40 1.92 -4.29 -6.32
N ILE A 41 1.71 -2.98 -6.45
CA ILE A 41 1.38 -2.09 -5.33
C ILE A 41 0.03 -1.44 -5.60
N THR A 42 -0.75 -1.30 -4.54
CA THR A 42 -2.03 -0.60 -4.55
C THR A 42 -2.13 0.22 -3.27
N THR A 43 -2.34 1.52 -3.42
CA THR A 43 -2.43 2.48 -2.31
C THR A 43 -3.63 3.39 -2.55
N ILE A 44 -4.47 3.56 -1.52
CA ILE A 44 -5.51 4.57 -1.49
C ILE A 44 -5.15 5.54 -0.38
N SER A 45 -4.85 6.78 -0.73
CA SER A 45 -4.51 7.83 0.23
C SER A 45 -5.28 9.11 -0.03
N LEU A 46 -5.61 9.80 1.05
CA LEU A 46 -6.11 11.17 1.06
C LEU A 46 -5.17 11.99 1.94
N GLU A 47 -4.53 12.98 1.35
CA GLU A 47 -3.71 13.96 2.06
C GLU A 47 -4.47 15.29 2.13
N GLU A 48 -4.64 15.79 3.35
CA GLU A 48 -5.26 17.07 3.64
C GLU A 48 -4.24 17.97 4.33
N GLU A 49 -3.92 19.11 3.71
CA GLU A 49 -2.95 20.07 4.24
C GLU A 49 -3.63 21.42 4.52
N ASP A 50 -3.42 21.97 5.73
CA ASP A 50 -3.75 23.36 6.07
C ASP A 50 -2.44 24.10 6.38
N SER A 51 -2.08 25.06 5.52
CA SER A 51 -0.85 25.83 5.62
C SER A 51 -1.16 27.27 6.03
N ARG A 52 -0.68 27.68 7.21
CA ARG A 52 -0.87 29.05 7.78
C ARG A 52 0.45 29.71 8.12
N ALA A 53 0.43 31.04 8.25
CA ALA A 53 1.61 31.85 8.58
C ALA A 53 2.30 31.47 9.90
N SER A 54 1.57 30.83 10.84
CA SER A 54 2.08 30.35 12.13
C SER A 54 2.56 28.89 12.12
N GLY A 55 2.58 28.24 10.95
CA GLY A 55 2.78 26.80 10.81
C GLY A 55 1.49 26.11 10.33
N GLY A 56 1.66 24.97 9.66
CA GLY A 56 0.57 24.17 9.11
C GLY A 56 0.46 22.79 9.74
N ASN A 57 -0.58 22.05 9.36
CA ASN A 57 -0.80 20.66 9.72
C ASN A 57 -1.18 19.86 8.48
N SER A 58 -0.66 18.64 8.37
CA SER A 58 -1.09 17.67 7.37
C SER A 58 -1.74 16.46 8.05
N LYS A 59 -2.71 15.87 7.37
CA LYS A 59 -3.35 14.63 7.77
C LYS A 59 -3.36 13.68 6.59
N LEU A 60 -2.74 12.52 6.76
CA LEU A 60 -2.75 11.43 5.80
C LEU A 60 -3.73 10.36 6.28
N THR A 61 -4.74 10.05 5.47
CA THR A 61 -5.61 8.89 5.65
C THR A 61 -5.28 7.87 4.58
N GLN A 62 -4.96 6.64 4.97
CA GLN A 62 -4.53 5.58 4.05
C GLN A 62 -5.31 4.29 4.30
N TYR A 63 -5.64 3.59 3.22
CA TYR A 63 -6.20 2.23 3.23
C TYR A 63 -5.34 1.30 2.37
N HIS A 64 -5.28 0.04 2.76
CA HIS A 64 -4.66 -1.04 2.03
C HIS A 64 -5.72 -1.84 1.29
N ILE A 65 -5.56 -1.95 -0.02
CA ILE A 65 -6.49 -2.68 -0.88
C ILE A 65 -5.70 -3.67 -1.73
N CYS A 66 -6.16 -4.92 -1.88
CA CYS A 66 -5.50 -5.87 -2.76
C CYS A 66 -5.81 -5.55 -4.25
N PRO A 67 -5.00 -6.07 -5.20
CA PRO A 67 -5.19 -5.80 -6.63
C PRO A 67 -6.55 -6.27 -7.18
N ALA A 68 -7.09 -7.35 -6.61
CA ALA A 68 -8.41 -7.85 -6.97
C ALA A 68 -9.49 -6.84 -6.59
N CYS A 69 -9.53 -6.42 -5.31
CA CYS A 69 -10.51 -5.44 -4.83
C CYS A 69 -10.34 -4.06 -5.47
N PHE A 70 -9.11 -3.66 -5.80
CA PHE A 70 -8.89 -2.44 -6.58
C PHE A 70 -9.62 -2.51 -7.92
N LYS A 71 -9.41 -3.57 -8.70
CA LYS A 71 -10.00 -3.73 -10.03
C LYS A 71 -11.51 -3.99 -10.01
N THR A 72 -11.99 -4.80 -9.06
CA THR A 72 -13.39 -5.26 -9.07
C THR A 72 -14.32 -4.42 -8.20
N GLN A 73 -13.83 -3.73 -7.18
CA GLN A 73 -14.67 -2.89 -6.32
C GLN A 73 -14.43 -1.41 -6.62
N LEU A 74 -13.18 -0.94 -6.46
CA LEU A 74 -12.89 0.48 -6.56
C LEU A 74 -13.00 0.99 -8.00
N THR A 75 -12.36 0.34 -8.97
CA THR A 75 -12.41 0.74 -10.38
C THR A 75 -13.85 0.68 -10.91
N GLN A 76 -14.59 -0.39 -10.62
CA GLN A 76 -16.01 -0.49 -11.02
C GLN A 76 -16.87 0.62 -10.41
N TRP A 77 -16.64 0.96 -9.14
CA TRP A 77 -17.33 2.07 -8.49
C TRP A 77 -16.98 3.42 -9.14
N LEU A 78 -15.70 3.67 -9.48
CA LEU A 78 -15.29 4.90 -10.18
C LEU A 78 -15.93 5.00 -11.58
N GLU A 79 -15.90 3.91 -12.34
CA GLU A 79 -16.51 3.81 -13.67
C GLU A 79 -18.03 4.03 -13.62
N SER A 80 -18.72 3.55 -12.58
CA SER A 80 -20.18 3.68 -12.47
C SER A 80 -20.68 5.12 -12.24
N HIS A 81 -19.87 6.00 -11.63
CA HIS A 81 -20.33 7.33 -11.23
C HIS A 81 -20.23 8.39 -12.34
N ARG A 82 -19.19 8.33 -13.17
CA ARG A 82 -18.98 9.30 -14.26
C ARG A 82 -18.40 8.70 -15.54
N LYS A 83 -18.45 7.38 -15.72
CA LYS A 83 -17.71 6.69 -16.79
C LYS A 83 -16.23 7.07 -16.75
N ALA A 84 -15.67 7.18 -15.55
CA ALA A 84 -14.27 7.52 -15.38
C ALA A 84 -13.42 6.38 -15.96
N GLU A 85 -12.65 6.66 -17.01
CA GLU A 85 -11.74 5.68 -17.60
C GLU A 85 -10.36 5.80 -16.93
N PRO A 86 -9.72 4.67 -16.56
CA PRO A 86 -8.40 4.71 -15.96
C PRO A 86 -7.35 5.15 -16.99
N THR A 87 -6.50 6.11 -16.61
CA THR A 87 -5.30 6.44 -17.39
C THR A 87 -4.23 5.38 -17.14
N VAL A 88 -3.81 4.68 -18.19
CA VAL A 88 -2.74 3.68 -18.12
C VAL A 88 -1.50 4.20 -18.84
N THR A 89 -0.38 4.29 -18.12
CA THR A 89 0.92 4.68 -18.67
C THR A 89 1.88 3.50 -18.56
N THR A 90 2.53 3.15 -19.68
CA THR A 90 3.55 2.10 -19.73
C THR A 90 4.92 2.70 -20.01
N SER A 91 5.92 2.41 -19.18
CA SER A 91 7.32 2.77 -19.40
C SER A 91 8.18 1.52 -19.47
N VAL A 92 9.14 1.49 -20.41
CA VAL A 92 10.21 0.49 -20.45
C VAL A 92 11.47 1.17 -19.92
N TRP A 93 11.99 0.66 -18.80
CA TRP A 93 13.22 1.12 -18.15
C TRP A 93 14.38 0.14 -18.35
#